data_AF-A0A812MFD1-F1
#
_entry.id   AF-A0A812MFD1-F1
#
_cell.length_a   1.000
_cell.length_b   1.000
_cell.length_c   1.000
_cell.angle_alpha   90.00
_cell.angle_beta   90.00
_cell.angle_gamma   90.00
#
_symmetry.space_group_name_H-M   'P 1'
#
loop_
_entity.id
_entity.type
_entity.pdbx_description
1 polymer ?
#
loop_
_entity_poly.entity_id
_entity_poly.type
_entity_poly.pdbx_seq_one_letter_code
_entity_poly.pdbx_strand_id
1 'polypeptide(L)'
;MKAMRVVRILRLVRVVRVVRFFRALRVLIASIVHTLRSVVWALILLFLIMYTFGILFTHAYTDYASHGGHGSPTTEEELKRHFGSVLVSILNLFAAISDGVSWINLITPLWEANGVWLGMFLIYIALVEFAVLNVVTGVFCQNAIESASLDQEMVIETQLKSKQLYTDQVCDLFHLMDEGKKGELTAVAFEQHINDPQVAAYFRALDMDLNNVWKLFTLLDPDGSGTIDLQEFVEGCLKLRGPATRLDMELVLSVA
;
A
#
# COMPACT_ATOMS: atom_id res chain seq x y z
N MET A 1 -15.78 -17.67 35.61
CA MET A 1 -15.99 -16.47 34.76
C MET A 1 -14.86 -16.18 33.76
N LYS A 2 -13.57 -16.31 34.10
CA LYS A 2 -12.45 -16.06 33.16
C LYS A 2 -12.42 -17.02 31.95
N ALA A 3 -12.73 -18.32 32.15
CA ALA A 3 -12.76 -19.32 31.07
C ALA A 3 -13.85 -19.10 30.01
N MET A 4 -15.04 -18.59 30.40
CA MET A 4 -16.10 -18.22 29.45
C MET A 4 -15.69 -17.07 28.52
N ARG A 5 -14.85 -16.13 28.99
CA ARG A 5 -14.30 -15.06 28.15
C ARG A 5 -13.31 -15.61 27.13
N VAL A 6 -12.48 -16.59 27.51
CA VAL A 6 -11.52 -17.26 26.61
C VAL A 6 -12.24 -18.02 25.49
N VAL A 7 -13.33 -18.75 25.79
CA VAL A 7 -14.15 -19.43 24.77
C VAL A 7 -14.80 -18.44 23.80
N ARG A 8 -15.23 -17.27 24.26
CA ARG A 8 -15.72 -16.18 23.37
C ARG A 8 -14.61 -15.65 22.45
N ILE A 9 -13.39 -15.47 22.96
CA ILE A 9 -12.25 -15.02 22.16
C ILE A 9 -11.85 -16.05 21.09
N LEU A 10 -11.89 -17.35 21.41
CA LEU A 10 -11.62 -18.43 20.44
C LEU A 10 -12.61 -18.47 19.27
N ARG A 11 -13.85 -17.98 19.47
CA ARG A 11 -14.82 -17.81 18.37
C ARG A 11 -14.45 -16.66 17.44
N LEU A 12 -13.85 -15.58 17.95
CA LEU A 12 -13.38 -14.46 17.14
C LEU A 12 -12.18 -14.86 16.25
N VAL A 13 -11.32 -15.77 16.72
CA VAL A 13 -10.22 -16.32 15.90
C VAL A 13 -10.75 -17.05 14.65
N ARG A 14 -11.94 -17.67 14.72
CA ARG A 14 -12.57 -18.28 13.53
C ARG A 14 -13.00 -17.23 12.52
N VAL A 15 -13.49 -16.08 12.96
CA VAL A 15 -13.83 -14.95 12.06
C VAL A 15 -12.58 -14.49 11.32
N VAL A 16 -11.45 -14.31 12.01
CA VAL A 16 -10.16 -13.97 11.38
C VAL A 16 -9.73 -15.01 10.33
N ARG A 17 -9.99 -16.31 10.56
CA ARG A 17 -9.73 -17.35 9.56
C ARG A 17 -10.65 -17.26 8.34
N VAL A 18 -11.96 -17.04 8.54
CA VAL A 18 -12.94 -16.87 7.45
C VAL A 18 -12.58 -15.67 6.58
N VAL A 19 -12.15 -14.58 7.22
CA VAL A 19 -11.69 -13.36 6.56
C VAL A 19 -10.46 -13.59 5.67
N ARG A 20 -9.58 -14.55 6.00
CA ARG A 20 -8.42 -14.91 5.15
C ARG A 20 -8.78 -15.65 3.86
N PHE A 21 -10.01 -16.16 3.73
CA PHE A 21 -10.49 -16.78 2.49
C PHE A 21 -10.92 -15.74 1.44
N PHE A 22 -11.31 -14.54 1.88
CA PHE A 22 -11.70 -13.46 0.97
C PHE A 22 -10.47 -12.64 0.58
N ARG A 23 -9.99 -12.83 -0.66
CA ARG A 23 -8.81 -12.13 -1.20
C ARG A 23 -8.89 -10.61 -1.00
N ALA A 24 -10.04 -10.00 -1.27
CA ALA A 24 -10.25 -8.56 -1.12
C ALA A 24 -10.12 -8.09 0.34
N LEU A 25 -10.72 -8.80 1.30
CA LEU A 25 -10.66 -8.44 2.71
C LEU A 25 -9.27 -8.68 3.32
N ARG A 26 -8.55 -9.71 2.85
CA ARG A 26 -7.16 -9.98 3.23
C ARG A 26 -6.21 -8.86 2.78
N VAL A 27 -6.41 -8.34 1.57
CA VAL A 27 -5.63 -7.20 1.05
C VAL A 27 -5.89 -5.95 1.90
N LEU A 28 -7.15 -5.62 2.16
CA LEU A 28 -7.50 -4.48 3.03
C LEU A 28 -6.89 -4.59 4.43
N ILE A 29 -6.94 -5.77 5.05
CA ILE A 29 -6.34 -5.98 6.37
C ILE A 29 -4.81 -5.89 6.32
N ALA A 30 -4.17 -6.41 5.27
CA ALA A 30 -2.74 -6.27 5.10
C ALA A 30 -2.33 -4.79 4.98
N SER A 31 -3.10 -3.98 4.23
CA SER A 31 -2.90 -2.53 4.13
C SER A 31 -3.10 -1.81 5.47
N ILE A 32 -4.13 -2.18 6.25
CA ILE A 32 -4.35 -1.63 7.60
C ILE A 32 -3.19 -2.00 8.54
N VAL A 33 -2.73 -3.25 8.53
CA VAL A 33 -1.61 -3.69 9.39
C VAL A 33 -0.31 -2.99 9.00
N HIS A 34 -0.09 -2.77 7.70
CA HIS A 34 1.06 -2.02 7.22
C HIS A 34 1.03 -0.56 7.69
N THR A 35 -0.11 0.11 7.52
CA THR A 35 -0.28 1.51 7.98
C THR A 35 -0.20 1.62 9.50
N LEU A 36 -0.75 0.68 10.27
CA LEU A 36 -0.64 0.65 11.73
C LEU A 36 0.81 0.68 12.23
N ARG A 37 1.76 0.06 11.51
CA ARG A 37 3.18 0.07 11.89
C ARG A 37 3.75 1.50 11.95
N SER A 38 3.37 2.35 11.00
CA SER A 38 3.81 3.75 10.98
C SER A 38 3.19 4.58 12.13
N VAL A 39 1.96 4.23 12.51
CA VAL A 39 1.14 4.94 13.49
C VAL A 39 1.58 4.65 14.91
N VAL A 40 2.15 3.46 15.15
CA VAL A 40 2.72 3.08 16.46
C VAL A 40 3.69 4.14 16.97
N TRP A 41 4.56 4.68 16.12
CA TRP A 41 5.53 5.69 16.55
C TRP A 41 4.88 7.01 16.94
N ALA A 42 3.86 7.44 16.20
CA ALA A 42 3.11 8.64 16.54
C ALA A 42 2.28 8.46 17.82
N LEU A 43 1.74 7.26 18.07
CA LEU A 43 1.08 6.92 19.33
C LEU A 43 2.06 6.86 20.51
N ILE A 44 3.29 6.37 20.30
CA ILE A 44 4.35 6.41 21.31
C ILE A 44 4.69 7.87 21.65
N LEU A 45 4.86 8.73 20.65
CA LEU A 45 5.10 10.15 20.86
C LEU A 45 3.95 10.82 21.64
N LEU A 46 2.69 10.54 21.25
CA LEU A 46 1.51 11.03 21.95
C LEU A 46 1.50 10.56 23.41
N PHE A 47 1.79 9.28 23.66
CA PHE A 47 1.89 8.74 25.02
C PHE A 47 2.98 9.42 25.84
N LEU A 48 4.17 9.67 25.26
CA LEU A 48 5.26 10.37 25.94
C LEU A 48 4.86 11.80 26.31
N ILE A 49 4.22 12.54 25.40
CA ILE A 49 3.71 13.89 25.68
C ILE A 49 2.67 13.85 26.81
N MET A 50 1.69 12.94 26.73
CA MET A 50 0.68 12.77 27.78
C MET A 50 1.31 12.37 29.11
N TYR A 51 2.36 11.55 29.11
CA TYR A 51 3.08 11.17 30.32
C TYR A 51 3.78 12.37 30.96
N THR A 52 4.49 13.19 30.17
CA THR A 52 5.15 14.41 30.65
C THR A 52 4.14 15.40 31.25
N PHE A 53 3.06 15.72 30.52
CA PHE A 53 2.02 16.61 31.03
C PHE A 53 1.23 15.98 32.18
N GLY A 54 1.04 14.66 32.18
CA GLY A 54 0.41 13.92 33.26
C GLY A 54 1.19 14.04 34.57
N ILE A 55 2.53 13.98 34.52
CA ILE A 55 3.38 14.28 35.69
C ILE A 55 3.22 15.73 36.13
N LEU A 56 3.27 16.69 35.19
CA LEU A 56 3.16 18.11 35.49
C LEU A 56 1.85 18.46 36.20
N PHE A 57 0.70 17.97 35.73
CA PHE A 57 -0.57 18.26 36.38
C PHE A 57 -0.78 17.45 37.67
N THR A 58 -0.18 16.27 37.79
CA THR A 58 -0.15 15.57 39.08
C THR A 58 0.66 16.37 40.10
N HIS A 59 1.77 16.98 39.66
CA HIS A 59 2.56 17.89 40.49
C HIS A 59 1.75 19.13 40.89
N ALA A 60 0.94 19.70 39.98
CA ALA A 60 0.04 20.81 40.28
C ALA A 60 -0.90 20.50 41.46
N TYR A 61 -1.50 19.31 41.47
CA TYR A 61 -2.32 18.84 42.59
C TYR A 61 -1.50 18.69 43.88
N THR A 62 -0.33 18.04 43.83
CA THR A 62 0.48 17.84 45.05
C THR A 62 1.00 19.15 45.62
N ASP A 63 1.35 20.11 44.76
CA ASP A 63 1.81 21.44 45.14
C ASP A 63 0.67 22.20 45.85
N TYR A 64 -0.54 22.20 45.27
CA TYR A 64 -1.72 22.80 45.86
C TYR A 64 -2.10 22.18 47.22
N ALA A 65 -2.05 20.84 47.32
CA ALA A 65 -2.35 20.12 48.56
C ALA A 65 -1.30 20.35 49.67
N SER A 66 -0.02 20.51 49.31
CA SER A 66 1.07 20.70 50.29
C SER A 66 1.10 22.10 50.91
N HIS A 67 0.60 23.12 50.21
CA HIS A 67 0.47 24.49 50.72
C HIS A 67 -0.84 24.74 51.49
N GLY A 68 -1.50 23.69 51.97
CA GLY A 68 -2.65 23.81 52.86
C GLY A 68 -3.95 24.25 52.18
N GLY A 69 -4.08 24.07 50.85
CA GLY A 69 -5.34 24.24 50.14
C GLY A 69 -6.00 25.60 50.41
N HIS A 70 -5.27 26.70 50.23
CA HIS A 70 -5.78 28.06 50.51
C HIS A 70 -7.01 28.49 49.67
N GLY A 71 -7.53 27.64 48.79
CA GLY A 71 -8.77 27.84 48.05
C GLY A 71 -9.95 27.01 48.58
N SER A 72 -10.98 26.85 47.74
CA SER A 72 -12.18 26.10 48.12
C SER A 72 -11.87 24.61 48.31
N PRO A 73 -12.45 23.93 49.33
CA PRO A 73 -12.35 22.47 49.49
C PRO A 73 -12.80 21.71 48.23
N THR A 74 -13.71 22.30 47.46
CA THR A 74 -14.20 21.76 46.19
C THR A 74 -13.10 21.68 45.13
N THR A 75 -12.21 22.69 45.06
CA THR A 75 -11.10 22.74 44.10
C THR A 75 -10.08 21.64 44.36
N GLU A 76 -9.77 21.36 45.63
CA GLU A 76 -8.85 20.28 46.01
C GLU A 76 -9.41 18.91 45.61
N GLU A 77 -10.70 18.66 45.88
CA GLU A 77 -11.37 17.41 45.51
C GLU A 77 -11.40 17.20 43.98
N GLU A 78 -11.66 18.27 43.21
CA GLU A 78 -11.64 18.22 41.75
C GLU A 78 -10.23 17.99 41.19
N LEU A 79 -9.22 18.69 41.71
CA LEU A 79 -7.82 18.44 41.34
C LEU A 79 -7.39 17.02 41.67
N LYS A 80 -7.77 16.49 42.83
CA LYS A 80 -7.50 15.10 43.21
C LYS A 80 -8.20 14.10 42.29
N ARG A 81 -9.45 14.39 41.91
CA ARG A 81 -10.24 13.54 41.01
C ARG A 81 -9.65 13.49 39.61
N HIS A 82 -9.17 14.61 39.09
CA HIS A 82 -8.66 14.71 37.72
C HIS A 82 -7.15 14.45 37.61
N PHE A 83 -6.39 14.80 38.64
CA PHE A 83 -4.93 14.81 38.61
C PHE A 83 -4.26 14.17 39.84
N GLY A 84 -5.01 13.43 40.66
CA GLY A 84 -4.47 12.83 41.89
C GLY A 84 -3.43 11.71 41.68
N SER A 85 -3.27 11.19 40.47
CA SER A 85 -2.20 10.26 40.11
C SER A 85 -1.84 10.39 38.64
N VAL A 86 -0.58 10.09 38.29
CA VAL A 86 -0.08 10.19 36.91
C VAL A 86 -0.95 9.44 35.90
N LEU A 87 -1.40 8.22 36.24
CA LEU A 87 -2.25 7.44 35.35
C LEU A 87 -3.62 8.10 35.12
N VAL A 88 -4.23 8.63 36.18
CA VAL A 88 -5.52 9.34 36.09
C VAL A 88 -5.37 10.64 35.29
N SER A 89 -4.27 11.37 35.50
CA SER A 89 -3.92 12.56 34.72
C SER A 89 -3.80 12.22 33.23
N ILE A 90 -3.05 11.16 32.88
CA ILE A 90 -2.91 10.70 31.48
C ILE A 90 -4.27 10.34 30.88
N LEU A 91 -5.13 9.63 31.63
CA LEU A 91 -6.46 9.26 31.16
C LEU A 91 -7.36 10.47 30.91
N ASN A 92 -7.34 11.48 31.80
CA ASN A 92 -8.10 12.71 31.60
C ASN A 92 -7.55 13.56 30.45
N LEU A 93 -6.23 13.62 30.28
CA LEU A 93 -5.61 14.28 29.13
C LEU A 93 -6.01 13.60 27.82
N PHE A 94 -5.98 12.27 27.76
CA PHE A 94 -6.48 11.51 26.63
C PHE A 94 -7.97 11.77 26.37
N ALA A 95 -8.79 11.76 27.43
CA ALA A 95 -10.22 12.04 27.31
C ALA A 95 -10.50 13.46 26.81
N ALA A 96 -9.65 14.45 27.14
CA ALA A 96 -9.79 15.83 26.69
C ALA A 96 -9.62 15.97 25.17
N ILE A 97 -8.65 15.25 24.59
CA ILE A 97 -8.35 15.29 23.15
C ILE A 97 -9.21 14.32 22.32
N SER A 98 -9.92 13.41 22.97
CA SER A 98 -10.74 12.37 22.34
C SER A 98 -12.25 12.60 22.51
N ASP A 99 -12.67 13.81 22.87
CA ASP A 99 -14.06 14.18 23.21
C ASP A 99 -14.70 13.31 24.31
N GLY A 100 -13.91 12.70 25.18
CA GLY A 100 -14.37 11.92 26.33
C GLY A 100 -14.79 12.78 27.52
N VAL A 101 -14.19 13.96 27.67
CA VAL A 101 -14.55 14.97 28.66
C VAL A 101 -14.30 16.37 28.08
N SER A 102 -15.15 17.33 28.43
CA SER A 102 -14.86 18.73 28.08
C SER A 102 -13.56 19.16 28.76
N TRP A 103 -12.59 19.61 27.96
CA TRP A 103 -11.32 20.13 28.47
C TRP A 103 -11.53 21.33 29.41
N ILE A 104 -12.64 22.06 29.27
CA ILE A 104 -13.06 23.14 30.19
C ILE A 104 -13.21 22.61 31.61
N ASN A 105 -13.78 21.41 31.80
CA ASN A 105 -13.98 20.83 33.13
C ASN A 105 -12.65 20.50 33.82
N LEU A 106 -11.58 20.28 33.05
CA LEU A 106 -10.25 19.98 33.58
C LEU A 106 -9.46 21.24 33.91
N ILE A 107 -9.68 22.34 33.17
CA ILE A 107 -8.95 23.60 33.39
C ILE A 107 -9.54 24.45 34.52
N THR A 108 -10.84 24.37 34.81
CA THR A 108 -11.48 25.14 35.89
C THR A 108 -10.75 24.96 37.23
N PRO A 109 -10.54 23.74 37.74
CA PRO A 109 -9.81 23.55 39.00
C PRO A 109 -8.32 23.91 38.91
N LEU A 110 -7.70 23.83 37.72
CA LEU A 110 -6.31 24.23 37.51
C LEU A 110 -6.13 25.76 37.56
N TRP A 111 -7.08 26.51 36.99
CA TRP A 111 -7.07 27.97 37.01
C TRP A 111 -7.27 28.51 38.43
N GLU A 112 -8.19 27.92 39.19
CA GLU A 112 -8.43 28.28 40.58
C GLU A 112 -7.21 28.02 41.48
N ALA A 113 -6.38 27.03 41.13
CA ALA A 113 -5.12 26.77 41.82
C ALA A 113 -4.02 27.78 41.44
N ASN A 114 -3.70 27.89 40.14
CA ASN A 114 -2.70 28.82 39.62
C ASN A 114 -2.84 28.99 38.09
N GLY A 115 -2.94 30.24 37.62
CA GLY A 115 -3.07 30.56 36.19
C GLY A 115 -1.92 30.05 35.30
N VAL A 116 -0.76 29.72 35.85
CA VAL A 116 0.33 29.07 35.09
C VAL A 116 -0.09 27.69 34.56
N TRP A 117 -0.86 26.93 35.36
CA TRP A 117 -1.34 25.60 34.95
C TRP A 117 -2.34 25.67 33.79
N LEU A 118 -3.14 26.74 33.73
CA LEU A 118 -3.99 27.02 32.57
C LEU A 118 -3.16 27.18 31.30
N GLY A 119 -2.11 28.00 31.34
CA GLY A 119 -1.21 28.21 30.21
C GLY A 119 -0.57 26.90 29.72
N MET A 120 -0.09 26.07 30.65
CA MET A 120 0.47 24.77 30.34
C MET A 120 -0.56 23.81 29.72
N PHE A 121 -1.81 23.83 30.18
CA PHE A 121 -2.88 23.00 29.62
C PHE A 121 -3.27 23.44 28.20
N LEU A 122 -3.34 24.75 27.94
CA LEU A 122 -3.59 25.27 26.59
C LEU A 122 -2.46 24.93 25.63
N ILE A 123 -1.20 24.97 26.08
CA ILE A 123 -0.04 24.51 25.30
C ILE A 123 -0.17 23.02 24.99
N TYR A 124 -0.58 22.19 25.96
CA TYR A 124 -0.82 20.76 25.74
C TYR A 124 -1.87 20.54 24.64
N ILE A 125 -3.04 21.16 24.74
CA ILE A 125 -4.11 21.03 23.76
C ILE A 125 -3.63 21.49 22.38
N ALA A 126 -3.01 22.67 22.29
CA ALA A 126 -2.52 23.20 21.02
C ALA A 126 -1.46 22.28 20.39
N LEU A 127 -0.51 21.77 21.19
CA LEU A 127 0.52 20.85 20.72
C LEU A 127 -0.09 19.55 20.20
N VAL A 128 -1.05 18.96 20.92
CA VAL A 128 -1.63 17.68 20.51
C VAL A 128 -2.56 17.85 19.31
N GLU A 129 -3.48 18.80 19.32
CA GLU A 129 -4.47 18.98 18.26
C GLU A 129 -3.83 19.55 16.97
N PHE A 130 -3.02 20.60 17.07
CA PHE A 130 -2.47 21.25 15.88
C PHE A 130 -1.19 20.59 15.36
N ALA A 131 -0.41 19.91 16.20
CA ALA A 131 0.82 19.26 15.74
C ALA A 131 0.68 17.73 15.71
N VAL A 132 0.45 17.06 16.84
CA VAL A 132 0.56 15.60 16.92
C VAL A 132 -0.51 14.89 16.08
N LEU A 133 -1.78 15.25 16.24
CA LEU A 133 -2.88 14.63 15.49
C LEU A 133 -2.78 14.90 13.99
N ASN A 134 -2.31 16.10 13.61
CA ASN A 134 -2.07 16.44 12.21
C ASN A 134 -0.88 15.66 11.62
N VAL A 135 0.19 15.44 12.38
CA VAL A 135 1.31 14.56 11.97
C VAL A 135 0.83 13.12 11.80
N VAL A 136 0.04 12.58 12.73
CA VAL A 136 -0.55 11.25 12.61
C VAL A 136 -1.35 11.15 11.31
N THR A 137 -2.23 12.12 11.06
CA THR A 137 -3.07 12.17 9.86
C THR A 137 -2.21 12.26 8.59
N GLY A 138 -1.17 13.09 8.59
CA GLY A 138 -0.23 13.21 7.48
C GLY A 138 0.50 11.90 7.19
N VAL A 139 0.98 11.20 8.21
CA VAL A 139 1.63 9.88 8.05
C VAL A 139 0.65 8.85 7.49
N PHE A 140 -0.61 8.83 7.95
CA PHE A 140 -1.64 7.96 7.38
C PHE A 140 -1.90 8.25 5.91
N CYS A 141 -2.07 9.53 5.54
CA CYS A 141 -2.27 9.94 4.15
C CYS A 141 -1.07 9.56 3.27
N GLN A 142 0.15 9.82 3.74
CA GLN A 142 1.37 9.48 3.00
C GLN A 142 1.48 7.98 2.72
N ASN A 143 1.23 7.13 3.73
CA ASN A 143 1.25 5.68 3.52
C ASN A 143 0.13 5.20 2.58
N ALA A 144 -1.04 5.84 2.60
CA ALA A 144 -2.12 5.52 1.66
C ALA A 144 -1.74 5.86 0.23
N ILE A 145 -1.06 7.00 0.01
CA ILE A 145 -0.55 7.42 -1.30
C ILE A 145 0.55 6.44 -1.77
N GLU A 146 1.52 6.12 -0.92
CA GLU A 146 2.60 5.18 -1.24
C GLU A 146 2.07 3.78 -1.55
N SER A 147 1.06 3.30 -0.82
CA SER A 147 0.43 2.01 -1.12
C SER A 147 -0.25 2.02 -2.48
N ALA A 148 -0.85 3.14 -2.89
CA ALA A 148 -1.48 3.26 -4.21
C ALA A 148 -0.44 3.35 -5.34
N SER A 149 0.71 3.99 -5.11
CA SER A 149 1.79 4.06 -6.11
C SER A 149 2.50 2.72 -6.29
N LEU A 150 2.72 1.96 -5.20
CA LEU A 150 3.32 0.62 -5.26
C LEU A 150 2.48 -0.35 -6.09
N ASP A 151 1.15 -0.26 -6.00
CA ASP A 151 0.25 -1.07 -6.83
C ASP A 151 0.41 -0.74 -8.33
N GLN A 152 0.59 0.53 -8.70
CA GLN A 152 0.84 0.92 -10.10
C GLN A 152 2.23 0.45 -10.59
N GLU A 153 3.28 0.67 -9.81
CA GLU A 153 4.64 0.23 -10.15
C GLU A 153 4.70 -1.30 -10.32
N MET A 154 4.06 -2.05 -9.43
CA MET A 154 3.98 -3.52 -9.53
C MET A 154 3.28 -3.97 -10.81
N VAL A 155 2.21 -3.29 -11.22
CA VAL A 155 1.52 -3.57 -12.48
C VAL A 155 2.44 -3.30 -13.67
N ILE A 156 3.14 -2.15 -13.68
CA ILE A 156 4.07 -1.77 -14.75
C ILE A 156 5.23 -2.79 -14.83
N GLU A 157 5.84 -3.14 -13.71
CA GLU A 157 6.94 -4.09 -13.64
C GLU A 157 6.52 -5.48 -14.14
N THR A 158 5.30 -5.93 -13.78
CA THR A 158 4.75 -7.21 -14.25
C THR A 158 4.55 -7.20 -15.77
N GLN A 159 4.08 -6.08 -16.34
CA GLN A 159 3.93 -5.93 -17.79
C GLN A 159 5.28 -5.91 -18.50
N LEU A 160 6.26 -5.15 -17.99
CA LEU A 160 7.61 -5.10 -18.55
C LEU A 160 8.30 -6.47 -18.51
N LYS A 161 8.23 -7.19 -17.39
CA LYS A 161 8.76 -8.55 -17.27
C LYS A 161 8.10 -9.52 -18.25
N SER A 162 6.78 -9.40 -18.43
CA SER A 162 6.05 -10.25 -19.39
C SER A 162 6.43 -9.94 -20.84
N LYS A 163 6.69 -8.67 -21.17
CA LYS A 163 7.20 -8.25 -22.49
C LYS A 163 8.63 -8.73 -22.72
N GLN A 164 9.49 -8.63 -21.71
CA GLN A 164 10.88 -9.09 -21.80
C GLN A 164 10.95 -10.60 -22.01
N LEU A 165 10.26 -11.38 -21.16
CA LEU A 165 10.20 -12.84 -21.29
C LEU A 165 9.73 -13.29 -22.68
N TYR A 166 8.74 -12.58 -23.24
CA TYR A 166 8.27 -12.85 -24.59
C TYR A 166 9.32 -12.53 -25.66
N THR A 167 10.00 -11.39 -25.52
CA THR A 167 11.07 -10.98 -26.44
C THR A 167 12.20 -12.02 -26.43
N ASP A 168 12.61 -12.47 -25.24
CA ASP A 168 13.64 -13.48 -25.06
C ASP A 168 13.22 -14.81 -25.73
N GLN A 169 11.97 -15.25 -25.54
CA GLN A 169 11.43 -16.46 -26.19
C GLN A 169 11.38 -16.36 -27.72
N VAL A 170 11.08 -15.18 -28.27
CA VAL A 170 11.08 -14.95 -29.73
C VAL A 170 12.50 -14.94 -30.28
N CYS A 171 13.47 -14.35 -29.57
CA CYS A 171 14.88 -14.42 -29.94
C CYS A 171 15.39 -15.87 -29.94
N ASP A 172 15.05 -16.66 -28.92
CA ASP A 172 15.41 -18.08 -28.84
C ASP A 172 14.83 -18.88 -30.02
N LEU A 173 13.60 -18.57 -30.43
CA LEU A 173 12.96 -19.18 -31.59
C LEU A 173 13.67 -18.80 -32.90
N PHE A 174 14.06 -17.54 -33.08
CA PHE A 174 14.84 -17.11 -34.24
C PHE A 174 16.16 -17.87 -34.34
N HIS A 175 16.89 -17.97 -33.23
CA HIS A 175 18.16 -18.69 -33.18
C HIS A 175 18.03 -20.20 -33.42
N LEU A 176 16.87 -20.79 -33.09
CA LEU A 176 16.57 -22.18 -33.44
C LEU A 176 16.40 -22.36 -34.94
N MET A 177 15.83 -21.37 -35.64
CA MET A 177 15.59 -21.42 -37.09
C MET A 177 16.80 -20.98 -37.92
N ASP A 178 17.69 -20.16 -37.37
CA ASP A 178 18.93 -19.72 -38.03
C ASP A 178 20.07 -20.75 -37.84
N GLU A 179 19.89 -21.94 -38.42
CA GLU A 179 20.86 -23.07 -38.35
C GLU A 179 22.27 -22.71 -38.88
N GLY A 180 22.44 -21.57 -39.56
CA GLY A 180 23.71 -21.11 -40.13
C GLY A 180 24.35 -19.92 -39.40
N LYS A 181 23.70 -19.33 -38.39
CA LYS A 181 24.07 -18.03 -37.80
C LYS A 181 24.28 -16.95 -38.86
N LYS A 182 23.48 -16.98 -39.92
CA LYS A 182 23.57 -16.01 -41.00
C LYS A 182 23.00 -14.65 -40.58
N GLY A 183 22.20 -14.63 -39.50
CA GLY A 183 21.51 -13.44 -39.02
C GLY A 183 20.23 -13.12 -39.79
N GLU A 184 19.86 -13.96 -40.76
CA GLU A 184 18.75 -13.74 -41.69
C GLU A 184 18.05 -15.07 -42.01
N LEU A 185 16.71 -15.07 -42.00
CA LEU A 185 15.86 -16.18 -42.39
C LEU A 185 15.28 -15.94 -43.79
N THR A 186 15.62 -16.78 -44.76
CA THR A 186 15.02 -16.73 -46.10
C THR A 186 13.62 -17.36 -46.09
N ALA A 187 12.74 -16.96 -47.03
CA ALA A 187 11.40 -17.56 -47.16
C ALA A 187 11.41 -19.09 -47.23
N VAL A 188 12.38 -19.67 -47.95
CA VAL A 188 12.52 -21.12 -48.09
C VAL A 188 12.93 -21.77 -46.77
N ALA A 189 13.90 -21.17 -46.06
CA ALA A 189 14.30 -21.67 -44.74
C ALA A 189 13.16 -21.56 -43.73
N PHE A 190 12.42 -20.45 -43.74
CA PHE A 190 11.27 -20.23 -42.88
C PHE A 190 10.19 -21.29 -43.09
N GLU A 191 9.83 -21.59 -44.34
CA GLU A 191 8.84 -22.63 -44.68
C GLU A 191 9.30 -24.04 -44.31
N GLN A 192 10.60 -24.33 -44.40
CA GLN A 192 11.14 -25.62 -43.98
C GLN A 192 11.07 -25.80 -42.47
N HIS A 193 11.46 -24.78 -41.70
CA HIS A 193 11.50 -24.85 -40.24
C HIS A 193 10.11 -24.76 -39.61
N ILE A 194 9.14 -24.09 -40.23
CA ILE A 194 7.78 -24.01 -39.66
C ILE A 194 7.04 -25.35 -39.67
N ASN A 195 7.46 -26.26 -40.56
CA ASN A 195 6.97 -27.63 -40.61
C ASN A 195 7.65 -28.55 -39.57
N ASP A 196 8.71 -28.08 -38.89
CA ASP A 196 9.31 -28.79 -37.78
C ASP A 196 8.34 -28.81 -36.59
N PRO A 197 7.99 -30.01 -36.05
CA PRO A 197 7.13 -30.14 -34.88
C PRO A 197 7.59 -29.32 -33.66
N GLN A 198 8.90 -29.11 -33.48
CA GLN A 198 9.47 -28.34 -32.38
C GLN A 198 9.24 -26.84 -32.57
N VAL A 199 9.50 -26.31 -33.76
CA VAL A 199 9.27 -24.89 -34.10
C VAL A 199 7.78 -24.57 -34.06
N ALA A 200 6.93 -25.44 -34.63
CA ALA A 200 5.48 -25.30 -34.58
C ALA A 200 4.93 -25.29 -33.13
N ALA A 201 5.53 -26.07 -32.23
CA ALA A 201 5.18 -26.06 -30.82
C ALA A 201 5.54 -24.72 -30.13
N TYR A 202 6.67 -24.12 -30.49
CA TYR A 202 7.08 -22.79 -29.99
C TYR A 202 6.13 -21.68 -30.48
N PHE A 203 5.78 -21.66 -31.77
CA PHE A 203 4.83 -20.69 -32.31
C PHE A 203 3.46 -20.78 -31.63
N ARG A 204 2.97 -22.00 -31.35
CA ARG A 204 1.73 -22.20 -30.57
C ARG A 204 1.87 -21.75 -29.12
N ALA A 205 3.02 -22.00 -28.48
CA ALA A 205 3.28 -21.53 -27.12
C ALA A 205 3.33 -20.00 -27.03
N LEU A 206 3.69 -19.34 -28.13
CA LEU A 206 3.69 -17.88 -28.29
C LEU A 206 2.33 -17.31 -28.76
N ASP A 207 1.29 -18.14 -28.84
CA ASP A 207 -0.08 -17.79 -29.26
C ASP A 207 -0.13 -17.21 -30.69
N MET A 208 0.78 -17.66 -31.56
CA MET A 208 0.81 -17.27 -32.97
C MET A 208 0.09 -18.31 -33.84
N ASP A 209 -0.86 -17.83 -34.64
CA ASP A 209 -1.60 -18.67 -35.57
C ASP A 209 -0.78 -18.95 -36.84
N LEU A 210 -0.52 -20.24 -37.10
CA LEU A 210 0.26 -20.72 -38.24
C LEU A 210 -0.62 -21.03 -39.48
N ASN A 211 -1.91 -20.69 -39.46
CA ASN A 211 -2.86 -21.04 -40.52
C ASN A 211 -2.46 -20.55 -41.93
N ASN A 212 -1.65 -19.48 -42.05
CA ASN A 212 -1.10 -19.05 -43.33
C ASN A 212 0.37 -18.59 -43.19
N VAL A 213 1.29 -19.53 -43.38
CA VAL A 213 2.75 -19.35 -43.32
C VAL A 213 3.23 -18.23 -44.25
N TRP A 214 2.70 -18.19 -45.49
CA TRP A 214 3.11 -17.17 -46.46
C TRP A 214 2.71 -15.78 -45.96
N LYS A 215 1.45 -15.62 -45.55
CA LYS A 215 0.96 -14.35 -45.01
C LYS A 215 1.73 -13.93 -43.76
N LEU A 216 2.12 -14.88 -42.91
CA LEU A 216 2.96 -14.61 -41.74
C LEU A 216 4.33 -14.08 -42.19
N PHE A 217 4.97 -14.72 -43.17
CA PHE A 217 6.25 -14.26 -43.71
C PHE A 217 6.16 -12.82 -44.26
N THR A 218 5.11 -12.48 -45.01
CA THR A 218 4.91 -11.10 -45.52
C THR A 218 4.72 -10.06 -44.42
N LEU A 219 4.14 -10.46 -43.29
CA LEU A 219 3.93 -9.56 -42.16
C LEU A 219 5.21 -9.35 -41.35
N LEU A 220 6.15 -10.30 -41.44
CA LEU A 220 7.46 -10.24 -40.80
C LEU A 220 8.54 -9.60 -41.70
N ASP A 221 8.33 -9.57 -43.02
CA ASP A 221 9.18 -8.92 -44.05
C ASP A 221 8.50 -7.63 -44.58
N PRO A 222 8.51 -6.51 -43.83
CA PRO A 222 7.87 -5.27 -44.24
C PRO A 222 8.65 -4.52 -45.33
N ASP A 223 9.96 -4.77 -45.46
CA ASP A 223 10.83 -4.12 -46.44
C ASP A 223 10.82 -4.84 -47.80
N GLY A 224 10.30 -6.07 -47.84
CA GLY A 224 10.18 -6.88 -49.05
C GLY A 224 11.53 -7.39 -49.54
N SER A 225 12.53 -7.48 -48.66
CA SER A 225 13.87 -7.97 -49.00
C SER A 225 13.89 -9.46 -49.35
N GLY A 226 12.86 -10.21 -48.93
CA GLY A 226 12.78 -11.67 -49.09
C GLY A 226 13.55 -12.45 -48.03
N THR A 227 14.06 -11.74 -47.02
CA THR A 227 14.77 -12.24 -45.84
C THR A 227 14.22 -11.56 -44.59
N ILE A 228 14.21 -12.25 -43.46
CA ILE A 228 13.78 -11.68 -42.18
C ILE A 228 14.98 -11.67 -41.24
N ASP A 229 15.40 -10.49 -40.79
CA ASP A 229 16.44 -10.39 -39.76
C ASP A 229 15.87 -10.56 -38.33
N LEU A 230 16.75 -10.64 -37.33
CA LEU A 230 16.33 -10.82 -35.93
C LEU A 230 15.42 -9.68 -35.44
N GLN A 231 15.71 -8.45 -35.85
CA GLN A 231 14.96 -7.27 -35.41
C GLN A 231 13.57 -7.26 -36.04
N GLU A 232 13.47 -7.55 -37.34
CA GLU A 232 12.21 -7.70 -38.07
C GLU A 232 11.36 -8.83 -37.50
N PHE A 233 11.98 -9.97 -37.19
CA PHE A 233 11.29 -11.10 -36.56
C PHE A 233 10.72 -10.74 -35.18
N VAL A 234 11.52 -10.12 -34.32
CA VAL A 234 11.09 -9.71 -32.97
C VAL A 234 9.99 -8.65 -33.02
N GLU A 235 10.17 -7.60 -33.83
CA GLU A 235 9.19 -6.54 -33.98
C GLU A 235 7.88 -7.04 -34.61
N GLY A 236 7.99 -7.92 -35.60
CA GLY A 236 6.85 -8.55 -36.27
C GLY A 236 6.05 -9.44 -35.32
N CYS A 237 6.70 -10.33 -34.56
CA CYS A 237 6.04 -11.15 -33.54
C CYS A 237 5.37 -10.29 -32.45
N LEU A 238 6.02 -9.21 -32.00
CA LEU A 238 5.45 -8.28 -31.02
C LEU A 238 4.19 -7.57 -31.56
N LYS A 239 4.17 -7.18 -32.84
CA LYS A 239 2.98 -6.57 -33.49
C LYS A 239 1.84 -7.58 -33.62
N LEU A 240 2.13 -8.83 -33.95
CA LEU A 240 1.13 -9.88 -34.15
C LEU A 240 0.39 -10.27 -32.87
N ARG A 241 1.07 -10.21 -31.72
CA ARG A 241 0.48 -10.50 -30.40
C ARG A 241 -0.38 -9.36 -29.83
N GLY A 242 -0.22 -8.13 -30.31
CA GLY A 242 -0.91 -6.95 -29.76
C GLY A 242 -2.42 -6.93 -30.08
N PRO A 243 -3.26 -6.23 -29.29
CA PRO A 243 -4.70 -6.10 -29.59
C PRO A 243 -5.02 -5.42 -30.93
N ALA A 244 -4.03 -4.82 -31.59
CA ALA A 244 -4.12 -4.20 -32.92
C ALA A 244 -4.38 -5.22 -34.05
N THR A 245 -4.02 -6.51 -33.88
CA THR A 245 -4.20 -7.51 -34.95
C THR A 245 -5.65 -7.76 -35.36
N ARG A 246 -6.64 -7.47 -34.49
CA ARG A 246 -8.05 -7.61 -34.90
C ARG A 246 -8.51 -6.47 -35.81
N LEU A 247 -8.09 -5.24 -35.54
CA LEU A 247 -8.51 -4.05 -36.30
C LEU A 247 -7.78 -3.96 -37.65
N ASP A 248 -6.47 -4.24 -37.68
CA ASP A 248 -5.69 -4.14 -38.92
C ASP A 248 -5.93 -5.33 -39.87
N MET A 249 -6.24 -6.53 -39.35
CA MET A 249 -6.65 -7.65 -40.21
C MET A 249 -8.04 -7.47 -40.81
N GLU A 250 -8.96 -6.76 -40.15
CA GLU A 250 -10.27 -6.40 -40.73
C GLU A 250 -10.13 -5.37 -41.85
N LEU A 251 -9.25 -4.39 -41.68
CA LEU A 251 -8.99 -3.35 -42.69
C LEU A 251 -8.41 -3.95 -43.99
N VAL A 252 -7.48 -4.89 -43.90
CA VAL A 252 -6.90 -5.55 -45.10
C VAL A 252 -7.91 -6.47 -45.81
N LEU A 253 -8.86 -7.07 -45.09
CA LEU A 253 -9.94 -7.87 -45.70
C LEU A 253 -11.04 -7.02 -46.35
N SER A 254 -11.13 -5.73 -46.04
CA SER A 254 -12.15 -4.82 -46.59
C SER A 254 -11.75 -4.14 -47.92
N VAL A 255 -10.52 -4.36 -48.40
CA VAL A 255 -9.97 -3.73 -49.62
C VAL A 255 -9.64 -4.76 -50.72
N ALA A 256 -10.01 -6.04 -50.53
CA ALA A 256 -10.00 -7.06 -51.59
C ALA A 256 -11.38 -7.17 -52.26
#